data_AF-A0A8I2J4H4-F1
#
_entry.id   AF-A0A8I2J4H4-F1
#
_cell.length_a   1.000
_cell.length_b   1.000
_cell.length_c   1.000
_cell.angle_alpha   90.00
_cell.angle_beta   90.00
_cell.angle_gamma   90.00
#
_symmetry.space_group_name_H-M   'P 1'
#
loop_
_entity.id
_entity.type
_entity.pdbx_description
1 polymer ?
#
loop_
_entity_poly.entity_id
_entity_poly.type
_entity_poly.pdbx_seq_one_letter_code
_entity_poly.pdbx_strand_id
1 'polypeptide(L)'
;MTITYEQARDRVRAELEPTWSTGTFTIDDRTIVENDKMYVFEVGAREFLKDRDPAFEIVGGVTVVYKKDGRVDSLPSVQVALDESLQRRANPTPIFS
;
A
#
# COMPACT_ATOMS: atom_id res chain seq x y z
N MET A 1 16.24 11.30 -7.04
CA MET A 1 15.10 12.17 -6.68
C MET A 1 14.11 11.26 -5.98
N THR A 2 13.73 11.56 -4.75
CA THR A 2 12.80 10.71 -3.98
C THR A 2 11.37 11.08 -4.37
N ILE A 3 10.54 10.10 -4.73
CA ILE A 3 9.14 10.36 -5.05
C ILE A 3 8.29 10.66 -3.81
N THR A 4 7.22 11.44 -3.97
CA THR A 4 6.27 11.71 -2.88
C THR A 4 5.33 10.53 -2.65
N TYR A 5 4.59 10.55 -1.53
CA TYR A 5 3.59 9.53 -1.23
C TYR A 5 2.48 9.49 -2.29
N GLU A 6 2.02 10.66 -2.74
CA GLU A 6 0.97 10.79 -3.77
C GLU A 6 1.45 10.22 -5.09
N GLN A 7 2.69 10.53 -5.49
CA GLN A 7 3.30 9.94 -6.69
C GLN A 7 3.41 8.43 -6.56
N ALA A 8 3.79 7.91 -5.39
CA ALA A 8 3.86 6.48 -5.14
C ALA A 8 2.47 5.81 -5.22
N ARG A 9 1.44 6.44 -4.64
CA ARG A 9 0.05 5.98 -4.70
C ARG A 9 -0.45 5.90 -6.14
N ASP A 10 -0.17 6.93 -6.94
CA ASP A 10 -0.56 6.97 -8.35
C ASP A 10 0.12 5.86 -9.16
N ARG A 11 1.36 5.48 -8.81
CA ARG A 11 2.04 4.31 -9.41
C ARG A 11 1.36 3.00 -9.06
N VAL A 12 1.01 2.79 -7.78
CA VAL A 12 0.27 1.60 -7.35
C VAL A 12 -1.04 1.45 -8.13
N ARG A 13 -1.81 2.55 -8.26
CA ARG A 13 -3.04 2.56 -9.04
C ARG A 13 -2.79 2.21 -10.50
N ALA A 14 -1.84 2.89 -11.15
CA ALA A 14 -1.55 2.67 -12.56
C ALA A 14 -1.11 1.24 -12.88
N GLU A 15 -0.46 0.55 -11.95
CA GLU A 15 0.04 -0.81 -12.15
C GLU A 15 -1.00 -1.89 -11.82
N LEU A 16 -1.71 -1.74 -10.70
CA LEU A 16 -2.59 -2.79 -10.18
C LEU A 16 -4.05 -2.64 -10.61
N GLU A 17 -4.59 -1.41 -10.66
CA GLU A 17 -6.00 -1.16 -10.98
C GLU A 17 -6.43 -1.73 -12.34
N PRO A 18 -5.63 -1.63 -13.44
CA PRO A 18 -6.03 -2.17 -14.74
C PRO A 18 -6.16 -3.69 -14.81
N THR A 19 -5.48 -4.42 -13.93
CA THR A 19 -5.47 -5.88 -13.90
C THR A 19 -6.32 -6.45 -12.75
N TRP A 20 -6.91 -5.57 -11.94
CA TRP A 20 -7.72 -5.94 -10.80
C TRP A 20 -9.06 -6.54 -11.23
N SER A 21 -9.38 -7.72 -10.70
CA SER A 21 -10.55 -8.50 -11.11
C SER A 21 -11.49 -8.85 -9.96
N THR A 22 -11.16 -8.49 -8.72
CA THR A 22 -11.85 -8.95 -7.51
C THR A 22 -12.39 -7.78 -6.69
N GLY A 23 -13.67 -7.42 -6.86
CA GLY A 23 -14.31 -6.30 -6.16
C GLY A 23 -13.75 -4.93 -6.57
N THR A 24 -14.08 -3.88 -5.80
CA THR A 24 -13.68 -2.50 -6.12
C THR A 24 -12.25 -2.24 -5.68
N PHE A 25 -11.31 -2.06 -6.62
CA PHE A 25 -9.92 -1.72 -6.30
C PHE A 25 -9.86 -0.51 -5.36
N THR A 26 -9.08 -0.64 -4.29
CA THR A 26 -8.93 0.42 -3.31
C THR A 26 -7.58 0.33 -2.62
N ILE A 27 -7.11 1.49 -2.15
CA ILE A 27 -5.93 1.62 -1.30
C ILE A 27 -6.42 2.20 0.02
N ASP A 28 -6.19 1.51 1.14
CA ASP A 28 -6.39 2.11 2.46
C ASP A 28 -5.21 3.05 2.75
N ASP A 29 -5.40 4.33 2.45
CA ASP A 29 -4.39 5.36 2.61
C ASP A 29 -4.63 6.22 3.86
N ARG A 30 -5.37 5.73 4.86
CA ARG A 30 -5.58 6.46 6.13
C ARG A 30 -4.28 6.60 6.93
N THR A 31 -3.41 5.60 6.84
CA THR A 31 -2.10 5.59 7.48
C THR A 31 -1.02 5.46 6.42
N ILE A 32 0.00 6.32 6.50
CA ILE A 32 1.21 6.21 5.69
C ILE A 32 2.20 5.36 6.47
N VAL A 33 2.61 4.25 5.87
CA VAL A 33 3.65 3.34 6.37
C VAL A 33 4.88 3.48 5.48
N GLU A 34 6.01 3.90 6.03
CA GLU A 34 7.21 4.22 5.24
C GLU A 34 8.51 4.12 6.03
N ASN A 35 9.62 3.97 5.32
CA ASN A 35 10.98 4.24 5.82
C ASN A 35 11.76 5.04 4.77
N ASP A 36 13.07 5.19 4.93
CA ASP A 36 13.91 5.93 3.97
C ASP A 36 13.92 5.32 2.55
N LYS A 37 13.55 4.04 2.41
CA LYS A 37 13.66 3.28 1.15
C LYS A 37 12.34 3.17 0.40
N MET A 38 11.22 3.02 1.11
CA MET A 38 9.95 2.66 0.48
C MET A 38 8.72 3.19 1.22
N TYR A 39 7.61 3.29 0.47
CA TYR A 39 6.26 3.37 1.02
C TYR A 39 5.61 1.99 0.94
N VAL A 40 4.78 1.66 1.92
CA VAL A 40 3.99 0.42 1.96
C VAL A 40 2.52 0.78 1.81
N PHE A 41 1.80 0.01 0.98
CA PHE A 41 0.41 0.24 0.64
C PHE A 41 -0.44 -0.98 0.98
N GLU A 42 -1.54 -0.73 1.70
CA GLU A 42 -2.61 -1.70 1.91
C GLU A 42 -3.57 -1.62 0.71
N VAL A 43 -3.45 -2.59 -0.19
CA VAL A 43 -4.25 -2.68 -1.42
C VAL A 43 -5.24 -3.82 -1.27
N GLY A 44 -6.49 -3.59 -1.64
CA GLY A 44 -7.52 -4.62 -1.56
C GLY A 44 -8.82 -4.20 -2.23
N ALA A 45 -9.81 -5.08 -2.17
CA ALA A 45 -11.16 -4.70 -2.56
C ALA A 45 -11.82 -3.91 -1.42
N ARG A 46 -12.44 -2.77 -1.75
CA ARG A 46 -13.10 -1.89 -0.79
C ARG A 46 -14.10 -2.63 0.11
N GLU A 47 -14.80 -3.60 -0.46
CA GLU A 47 -15.80 -4.42 0.20
C GLU A 47 -15.20 -5.24 1.35
N PHE A 48 -13.93 -5.66 1.24
CA PHE A 48 -13.25 -6.46 2.27
C PHE A 48 -12.47 -5.58 3.26
N LEU A 49 -11.95 -4.44 2.81
CA LEU A 49 -11.22 -3.50 3.68
C LEU A 49 -12.15 -2.70 4.60
N LYS A 50 -13.39 -2.44 4.18
CA LYS A 50 -14.36 -1.66 4.97
C LYS A 50 -14.79 -2.38 6.26
N ASP A 51 -14.92 -3.70 6.20
CA ASP A 51 -15.40 -4.53 7.32
C ASP A 51 -14.27 -5.28 8.05
N ARG A 52 -13.00 -5.03 7.67
CA ARG A 52 -11.81 -5.75 8.17
C ARG A 52 -12.00 -7.27 8.16
N ASP A 53 -12.46 -7.81 7.02
CA ASP A 53 -12.60 -9.25 6.89
C ASP A 53 -11.20 -9.92 7.01
N PRO A 54 -10.94 -10.73 8.05
CA PRO A 54 -9.65 -11.36 8.27
C PRO A 54 -9.24 -12.29 7.12
N ALA A 55 -10.20 -12.74 6.31
CA ALA A 55 -9.92 -13.61 5.16
C ALA A 55 -9.07 -12.93 4.07
N PHE A 56 -9.04 -11.59 4.03
CA PHE A 56 -8.23 -10.81 3.08
C PHE A 56 -6.98 -10.17 3.70
N GLU A 57 -6.81 -10.28 5.03
CA GLU A 57 -5.65 -9.77 5.76
C GLU A 57 -4.35 -10.55 5.44
N ILE A 58 -4.47 -11.68 4.73
CA ILE A 58 -3.39 -12.64 4.52
C ILE A 58 -3.40 -13.15 3.06
N VAL A 59 -2.93 -12.35 2.11
CA VAL A 59 -2.44 -12.91 0.83
C VAL A 59 -1.00 -12.44 0.59
N GLY A 60 -0.08 -13.14 1.26
CA GLY A 60 1.31 -13.38 0.85
C GLY A 60 2.29 -12.21 0.88
N GLY A 61 1.87 -11.02 0.48
CA GLY A 61 2.73 -9.85 0.39
C GLY A 61 1.97 -8.53 0.41
N VAL A 62 2.68 -7.47 0.77
CA VAL A 62 2.20 -6.10 0.76
C VAL A 62 2.82 -5.36 -0.42
N THR A 63 2.02 -4.50 -1.05
CA THR A 63 2.51 -3.66 -2.13
C THR A 63 3.45 -2.61 -1.57
N VAL A 64 4.63 -2.49 -2.15
CA VAL A 64 5.60 -1.45 -1.80
C VAL A 64 5.98 -0.63 -3.01
N VAL A 65 6.37 0.62 -2.76
CA VAL A 65 6.94 1.48 -3.79
C VAL A 65 8.28 2.01 -3.32
N TYR A 66 9.33 1.72 -4.08
CA TYR A 66 10.67 2.20 -3.76
C TYR A 66 10.80 3.69 -4.07
N LYS A 67 11.22 4.47 -3.08
CA LYS A 67 11.33 5.92 -3.15
C LYS A 67 12.34 6.41 -4.19
N LYS A 68 13.38 5.60 -4.46
CA LYS A 68 14.51 5.95 -5.34
C LYS A 68 14.11 6.09 -6.81
N ASP A 69 13.26 5.19 -7.29
CA ASP A 69 12.93 5.00 -8.71
C ASP A 69 11.42 4.86 -8.99
N GLY A 70 10.60 4.77 -7.94
CA GLY A 70 9.15 4.60 -8.05
C GLY A 70 8.72 3.22 -8.52
N ARG A 71 9.61 2.22 -8.44
CA ARG A 71 9.28 0.83 -8.76
C ARG A 71 8.27 0.27 -7.77
N VAL A 72 7.17 -0.26 -8.27
CA VAL A 72 6.19 -1.04 -7.49
C VAL A 72 6.72 -2.48 -7.37
N ASP A 73 6.59 -3.06 -6.19
CA ASP A 73 6.99 -4.44 -5.91
C ASP A 73 6.06 -5.05 -4.85
N SER A 74 6.20 -6.34 -4.60
CA SER A 74 5.48 -7.04 -3.52
C SER A 74 6.47 -7.69 -2.58
N LEU A 75 6.39 -7.35 -1.29
CA LEU A 75 7.24 -7.94 -0.25
C LEU A 75 6.40 -8.82 0.69
N PRO A 76 6.94 -9.93 1.22
CA PRO A 76 6.24 -10.71 2.22
C PRO A 76 5.78 -9.86 3.40
N SER A 77 4.52 -9.99 3.82
CA SER A 77 3.95 -9.20 4.91
C SER A 77 4.73 -9.34 6.21
N VAL A 78 5.27 -10.54 6.48
CA VAL A 78 6.15 -10.82 7.64
C VAL A 78 7.44 -10.01 7.58
N GLN A 79 8.04 -9.87 6.40
CA GLN A 79 9.27 -9.07 6.25
C GLN A 79 9.02 -7.60 6.56
N VAL A 80 7.89 -7.05 6.09
CA VAL A 80 7.49 -5.67 6.38
C VAL A 80 7.11 -5.50 7.85
N ALA A 81 6.41 -6.47 8.44
CA ALA A 81 6.05 -6.41 9.86
C ALA A 81 7.27 -6.43 10.80
N LEU A 82 8.35 -7.11 10.41
CA LEU A 82 9.60 -7.21 11.17
C LEU A 82 10.61 -6.09 10.86
N ASP A 83 10.34 -5.21 9.88
CA ASP A 83 11.23 -4.08 9.58
C ASP A 83 11.00 -2.94 10.58
N GLU A 84 11.84 -2.92 11.63
CA GLU A 84 11.80 -1.91 12.70
C GLU A 84 12.06 -0.47 12.22
N SER A 85 12.57 -0.28 11.00
CA SER A 85 12.78 1.06 10.44
C SER A 85 11.49 1.69 9.90
N LEU A 86 10.42 0.91 9.72
CA LEU A 86 9.16 1.42 9.23
C LEU A 86 8.43 2.23 10.29
N GLN A 87 8.04 3.44 9.89
CA GLN A 87 7.25 4.35 10.69
C GLN A 87 5.83 4.41 10.15
N ARG A 88 4.90 4.65 11.06
CA ARG A 88 3.48 4.84 10.75
C ARG A 88 3.09 6.25 11.16
N ARG A 89 2.44 6.98 10.26
CA ARG A 89 1.86 8.30 10.56
C ARG A 89 0.51 8.46 9.86
N ALA A 90 -0.35 9.30 10.41
CA ALA A 90 -1.60 9.62 9.75
C ALA A 90 -1.34 10.27 8.38
N ASN A 91 -2.14 9.89 7.37
CA ASN A 91 -2.18 10.61 6.11
C ASN A 91 -2.93 11.94 6.33
N PRO A 92 -2.33 13.11 6.03
CA PRO A 92 -3.02 14.39 6.14
C PRO A 92 -4.18 14.54 5.13
N THR A 93 -4.17 13.78 4.04
CA THR A 93 -5.13 13.86 2.93
C THR A 93 -5.55 12.47 2.46
N PRO A 94 -6.24 11.68 3.31
CA PRO A 94 -6.70 10.35 2.94
C PRO A 94 -7.76 10.44 1.83
N ILE A 95 -7.67 9.56 0.84
CA ILE A 95 -8.68 9.37 -0.20
C ILE A 95 -9.68 8.28 0.22
N PHE A 96 -9.23 7.32 1.02
CA PHE A 96 -10.09 6.28 1.56
C PHE A 96 -11.16 6.89 2.47
N SER A 97 -12.41 6.82 2.02
CA SER A 97 -13.63 7.27 2.71
C SER A 97 -14.52 6.12 3.15
#